data_AF-A0AAD7YLG9-F1
#
_entry.id   AF-A0AAD7YLG9-F1
#
_cell.length_a   1.000
_cell.length_b   1.000
_cell.length_c   1.000
_cell.angle_alpha   90.00
_cell.angle_beta   90.00
_cell.angle_gamma   90.00
#
_symmetry.space_group_name_H-M   'P 1'
#
loop_
_entity.id
_entity.type
_entity.pdbx_description
1 polymer ?
#
loop_
_entity_poly.entity_id
_entity_poly.type
_entity_poly.pdbx_seq_one_letter_code
_entity_poly.pdbx_strand_id
1 'polypeptide(L)'
;MCRLLGLAPEPAPALPDQQSDIEGFAKMRFLFAMIWSVCATLEDEPRRKLDNWVREHEGIFPLKDTVYDYYVDERLQVFKPWEEKLPDNWRYNPSAGFHTILVPTMEFLRVQIIALDMLKAGYGVLIGGPTGTGKTFLIQGTLVSLDSSKYSTQVINMSAQTTAANVQDIIESRLEKRTKGNYAPAGGKKMIAFMDDINMPVRDYYGSQPPLELVRLWHDYGYWFDRAKQWRKNVKVTVPAVSR
;
A
#
# COMPACT_ATOMS: atom_id res chain seq x y z
N MET A 1 -10.92 -3.48 4.33
CA MET A 1 -11.56 -3.31 5.65
C MET A 1 -10.88 -4.15 6.72
N CYS A 2 -11.02 -5.48 6.74
CA CYS A 2 -10.48 -6.33 7.81
C CYS A 2 -8.96 -6.23 8.01
N ARG A 3 -8.20 -6.06 6.92
CA ARG A 3 -6.74 -5.90 7.00
C ARG A 3 -6.35 -4.60 7.70
N LEU A 4 -6.95 -3.47 7.30
CA LEU A 4 -6.66 -2.16 7.90
C LEU A 4 -7.12 -2.10 9.37
N LEU A 5 -8.27 -2.70 9.69
CA LEU A 5 -8.76 -2.83 11.07
C LEU A 5 -7.82 -3.70 11.93
N GLY A 6 -7.33 -4.82 11.37
CA GLY A 6 -6.39 -5.71 12.04
C GLY A 6 -4.98 -5.16 12.22
N LEU A 7 -4.67 -4.00 11.63
CA LEU A 7 -3.43 -3.26 11.87
C LEU A 7 -3.51 -2.26 13.00
N ALA A 8 -4.72 -2.01 13.51
CA ALA A 8 -4.87 -1.13 14.64
C ALA A 8 -4.15 -1.77 15.85
N PRO A 9 -3.19 -1.05 16.48
CA PRO A 9 -2.42 -1.60 17.60
C PRO A 9 -3.34 -1.98 18.75
N GLU A 10 -2.89 -2.83 19.67
CA GLU A 10 -3.66 -3.06 20.90
C GLU A 10 -3.95 -1.71 21.59
N PRO A 11 -5.15 -1.52 22.17
CA PRO A 11 -5.48 -0.26 22.84
C PRO A 11 -4.39 0.06 23.86
N ALA A 12 -3.87 1.29 23.83
CA ALA A 12 -2.90 1.72 24.83
C ALA A 12 -3.53 1.53 26.24
N PRO A 13 -2.74 1.11 27.26
CA PRO A 13 -3.25 1.04 28.61
C PRO A 13 -3.82 2.40 29.00
N ALA A 14 -5.05 2.38 29.50
CA ALA A 14 -5.75 3.59 29.91
C ALA A 14 -4.87 4.40 30.87
N LEU A 15 -4.77 5.72 30.65
CA LEU A 15 -4.18 6.60 31.65
C LEU A 15 -4.99 6.48 32.95
N PRO A 16 -4.36 6.63 34.14
CA PRO A 16 -5.00 6.32 35.43
C PRO A 16 -6.35 7.01 35.69
N ASP A 17 -6.62 8.13 35.02
CA ASP A 17 -7.82 8.96 35.17
C ASP A 17 -8.78 8.91 33.96
N GLN A 18 -8.48 8.11 32.93
CA GLN A 18 -9.34 7.96 31.75
C GLN A 18 -10.02 6.61 31.77
N GLN A 19 -11.34 6.61 31.96
CA GLN A 19 -12.17 5.45 31.64
C GLN A 19 -12.10 5.27 30.13
N SER A 20 -11.30 4.33 29.64
CA SER A 20 -11.09 4.18 28.19
C SER A 20 -12.43 3.83 27.54
N ASP A 21 -12.96 4.72 26.71
CA ASP A 21 -14.12 4.45 25.87
C ASP A 21 -13.70 3.49 24.75
N ILE A 22 -13.61 2.21 25.09
CA ILE A 22 -13.20 1.14 24.18
C ILE A 22 -14.20 1.05 23.02
N GLU A 23 -15.49 1.26 23.29
CA GLU A 23 -16.55 1.18 22.29
C GLU A 23 -16.46 2.33 21.29
N GLY A 24 -16.34 3.57 21.77
CA GLY A 24 -16.14 4.75 20.92
C GLY A 24 -14.85 4.64 20.10
N PHE A 25 -13.77 4.17 20.70
CA PHE A 25 -12.50 4.00 19.98
C PHE A 25 -12.54 2.88 18.94
N ALA A 26 -13.17 1.74 19.25
CA ALA A 26 -13.39 0.67 18.28
C ALA A 26 -14.25 1.16 17.11
N LYS A 27 -15.29 1.96 17.38
CA LYS A 27 -16.12 2.60 16.37
C LYS A 27 -15.30 3.56 15.49
N MET A 28 -14.44 4.39 16.07
CA MET A 28 -13.55 5.28 15.30
C MET A 28 -12.65 4.51 14.34
N ARG A 29 -11.98 3.45 14.83
CA ARG A 29 -11.12 2.57 14.01
C ARG A 29 -11.91 1.89 12.91
N PHE A 30 -13.14 1.45 13.20
CA PHE A 30 -14.04 0.86 12.23
C PHE A 30 -14.38 1.84 11.11
N LEU A 31 -14.81 3.06 11.46
CA LEU A 31 -15.17 4.10 10.49
C LEU A 31 -13.96 4.50 9.63
N PHE A 32 -12.80 4.71 10.25
CA PHE A 32 -11.56 4.97 9.53
C PHE A 32 -11.25 3.83 8.55
N ALA A 33 -11.32 2.57 9.01
CA ALA A 33 -11.05 1.41 8.17
C ALA A 33 -12.06 1.26 7.02
N MET A 34 -13.33 1.58 7.25
CA MET A 34 -14.39 1.58 6.22
C MET A 34 -14.10 2.64 5.16
N ILE A 35 -13.88 3.90 5.57
CA ILE A 35 -13.61 5.05 4.70
C ILE A 35 -12.40 4.77 3.83
N TRP A 36 -11.29 4.33 4.43
CA TRP A 36 -10.02 4.11 3.75
C TRP A 36 -9.86 2.72 3.13
N SER A 37 -10.94 1.95 3.01
CA SER A 37 -10.89 0.69 2.24
C SER A 37 -12.06 0.49 1.30
N VAL A 38 -13.29 0.48 1.80
CA VAL A 38 -14.48 0.28 0.96
C VAL A 38 -14.76 1.55 0.14
N CYS A 39 -14.55 2.71 0.76
CA CYS A 39 -14.87 4.00 0.18
C CYS A 39 -13.64 4.76 -0.34
N ALA A 40 -12.47 4.13 -0.37
CA ALA A 40 -11.22 4.79 -0.77
C ALA A 40 -11.23 5.19 -2.25
N THR A 41 -11.94 4.42 -3.10
CA THR A 41 -12.04 4.65 -4.55
C THR A 41 -13.16 5.62 -4.93
N LEU A 42 -13.92 6.14 -3.97
CA LEU A 42 -14.91 7.19 -4.25
C LEU A 42 -14.19 8.46 -4.68
N GLU A 43 -14.85 9.24 -5.53
CA GLU A 43 -14.38 10.55 -6.01
C GLU A 43 -15.39 11.65 -5.61
N ASP A 44 -14.98 12.92 -5.72
CA ASP A 44 -15.75 14.16 -5.51
C ASP A 44 -17.15 14.04 -4.88
N GLU A 45 -18.21 13.91 -5.70
CA GLU A 45 -19.59 13.94 -5.24
C GLU A 45 -19.95 12.72 -4.36
N PRO A 46 -19.67 11.46 -4.75
CA PRO A 46 -19.80 10.32 -3.85
C PRO A 46 -19.08 10.46 -2.50
N ARG A 47 -17.90 11.08 -2.45
CA ARG A 47 -17.21 11.35 -1.16
C ARG A 47 -18.00 12.29 -0.28
N ARG A 48 -18.59 13.35 -0.84
CA ARG A 48 -19.45 14.29 -0.09
C ARG A 48 -20.72 13.63 0.42
N LYS A 49 -21.33 12.74 -0.38
CA LYS A 49 -22.49 11.95 0.06
C LYS A 49 -22.13 11.04 1.23
N LEU A 50 -20.97 10.39 1.17
CA LEU A 50 -20.47 9.58 2.29
C LEU A 50 -20.18 10.43 3.52
N ASP A 51 -19.51 11.57 3.36
CA ASP A 51 -19.21 12.50 4.45
C ASP A 51 -20.48 12.91 5.21
N ASN A 52 -21.49 13.39 4.48
CA ASN A 52 -22.79 13.74 5.05
C ASN A 52 -23.44 12.54 5.75
N TRP A 53 -23.47 11.37 5.10
CA TRP A 53 -24.08 10.18 5.67
C TRP A 53 -23.40 9.76 6.99
N VAL A 54 -22.07 9.75 7.03
CA VAL A 54 -21.32 9.41 8.25
C VAL A 54 -21.62 10.42 9.34
N ARG A 55 -21.63 11.73 9.03
CA ARG A 55 -21.85 12.80 10.03
C ARG A 55 -23.29 12.84 10.57
N GLU A 56 -24.28 12.49 9.74
CA GLU A 56 -25.68 12.37 10.15
C GLU A 56 -25.90 11.22 11.16
N HIS A 57 -25.13 10.14 11.03
CA HIS A 57 -25.27 8.95 11.88
C HIS A 57 -24.28 8.96 13.06
N GLU A 58 -23.13 9.62 12.91
CA GLU A 58 -22.00 9.57 13.84
C GLU A 58 -21.39 10.96 14.03
N GLY A 59 -21.66 11.58 15.18
CA GLY A 59 -21.18 12.92 15.55
C GLY A 59 -19.73 12.99 16.05
N ILE A 60 -18.88 12.03 15.68
CA ILE A 60 -17.51 11.89 16.23
C ILE A 60 -16.43 12.62 15.42
N PHE A 61 -16.72 13.03 14.18
CA PHE A 61 -15.78 13.76 13.32
C PHE A 61 -15.85 15.27 13.58
N PRO A 62 -14.72 16.00 13.56
CA PRO A 62 -14.73 17.46 13.64
C PRO A 62 -15.51 18.10 12.48
N LEU A 63 -16.19 19.23 12.72
CA LEU A 63 -17.12 19.85 11.76
C LEU A 63 -16.47 20.46 10.51
N LYS A 64 -15.16 20.73 10.55
CA LYS A 64 -14.41 21.28 9.43
C LYS A 64 -14.09 20.16 8.43
N ASP A 65 -13.95 20.50 7.16
CA ASP A 65 -13.51 19.60 6.09
C ASP A 65 -14.33 18.29 6.01
N THR A 66 -13.88 17.27 5.28
CA THR A 66 -14.59 15.99 5.14
C THR A 66 -14.01 14.91 6.05
N VAL A 67 -14.71 13.80 6.25
CA VAL A 67 -14.21 12.62 6.99
C VAL A 67 -12.90 12.06 6.42
N TYR A 68 -12.57 12.34 5.15
CA TYR A 68 -11.31 11.95 4.52
C TYR A 68 -10.12 12.85 4.92
N ASP A 69 -10.39 13.99 5.56
CA ASP A 69 -9.37 14.94 5.99
C ASP A 69 -8.86 14.64 7.41
N TYR A 70 -9.34 13.54 8.03
CA TYR A 70 -8.96 13.12 9.37
C TYR A 70 -8.33 11.72 9.44
N TYR A 71 -7.41 11.54 10.39
CA TYR A 71 -6.85 10.25 10.82
C TYR A 71 -7.15 9.99 12.30
N VAL A 72 -7.07 8.72 12.72
CA VAL A 72 -7.22 8.34 14.13
C VAL A 72 -5.89 8.52 14.85
N ASP A 73 -5.84 9.41 15.85
CA ASP A 73 -4.72 9.47 16.79
C ASP A 73 -4.94 8.40 17.86
N GLU A 74 -4.18 7.31 17.75
CA GLU A 74 -4.31 6.14 18.63
C GLU A 74 -4.01 6.45 20.11
N ARG A 75 -3.20 7.48 20.38
CA ARG A 75 -2.78 7.84 21.75
C ARG A 75 -3.82 8.72 22.44
N LEU A 76 -4.37 9.67 21.70
CA LEU A 76 -5.38 10.61 22.21
C LEU A 76 -6.80 10.10 22.01
N GLN A 77 -6.98 9.05 21.21
CA GLN A 77 -8.27 8.46 20.86
C GLN A 77 -9.22 9.50 20.24
N VAL A 78 -8.70 10.36 19.36
CA VAL A 78 -9.47 11.40 18.67
C VAL A 78 -9.15 11.43 17.17
N PHE A 79 -10.07 11.96 16.38
CA PHE A 79 -9.80 12.28 14.98
C PHE A 79 -8.97 13.56 14.91
N LYS A 80 -7.86 13.51 14.17
CA LYS A 80 -6.98 14.64 13.94
C LYS A 80 -6.84 14.97 12.46
N PRO A 81 -6.70 16.27 12.11
CA PRO A 81 -6.53 16.69 10.74
C PRO A 81 -5.22 16.12 10.17
N TRP A 82 -5.26 15.56 8.96
CA TRP A 82 -4.06 15.08 8.27
C TRP A 82 -3.03 16.21 8.07
N GLU A 83 -3.44 17.48 8.12
CA GLU A 83 -2.57 18.64 7.98
C GLU A 83 -1.46 18.65 9.02
N GLU A 84 -1.71 18.12 10.23
CA GLU A 84 -0.68 17.98 11.29
C GLU A 84 0.46 17.03 10.89
N LYS A 85 0.28 16.19 9.86
CA LYS A 85 1.29 15.27 9.36
C LYS A 85 2.13 15.88 8.22
N LEU A 86 1.74 17.05 7.69
CA LEU A 86 2.53 17.73 6.68
C LEU A 86 3.82 18.29 7.29
N PRO A 87 4.96 18.24 6.57
CA PRO A 87 6.18 18.88 7.05
C PRO A 87 6.06 20.40 6.93
N ASP A 88 6.04 21.12 8.06
CA ASP A 88 5.96 22.60 8.10
C ASP A 88 7.11 23.30 7.35
N ASN A 89 8.27 22.63 7.26
CA ASN A 89 9.50 23.17 6.70
C ASN A 89 9.96 22.44 5.43
N TRP A 90 9.03 21.88 4.65
CA TRP A 90 9.42 21.19 3.43
C TRP A 90 10.18 22.14 2.47
N ARG A 91 11.36 21.71 2.04
CA ARG A 91 12.16 22.37 0.99
C ARG A 91 12.67 21.33 0.03
N TYR A 92 12.59 21.63 -1.26
CA TYR A 92 13.24 20.79 -2.25
C TYR A 92 14.75 20.96 -2.17
N ASN A 93 15.50 19.90 -2.47
CA ASN A 93 16.95 19.95 -2.60
C ASN A 93 17.31 20.44 -4.03
N PRO A 94 17.92 21.62 -4.20
CA PRO A 94 18.27 22.14 -5.52
C PRO A 94 19.31 21.28 -6.26
N SER A 95 20.08 20.47 -5.53
CA SER A 95 21.07 19.56 -6.10
C SER A 95 20.49 18.20 -6.49
N ALA A 96 19.24 17.90 -6.10
CA ALA A 96 18.58 16.67 -6.49
C ALA A 96 18.05 16.78 -7.92
N GLY A 97 18.10 15.67 -8.67
CA GLY A 97 17.51 15.63 -10.01
C GLY A 97 16.01 15.94 -9.94
N PHE A 98 15.49 16.74 -10.88
CA PHE A 98 14.09 17.16 -10.89
C PHE A 98 13.10 15.98 -10.74
N HIS A 99 13.42 14.84 -11.35
CA HIS A 99 12.66 13.59 -11.29
C HIS A 99 12.68 12.88 -9.91
N THR A 100 13.26 13.48 -8.87
CA THR A 100 13.30 12.93 -7.50
C THR A 100 12.57 13.81 -6.49
N ILE A 101 12.14 15.00 -6.89
CA ILE A 101 11.49 15.97 -5.99
C ILE A 101 10.02 15.60 -5.87
N LEU A 102 9.63 15.09 -4.70
CA LEU A 102 8.23 14.85 -4.35
C LEU A 102 7.74 15.98 -3.45
N VAL A 103 6.76 16.75 -3.94
CA VAL A 103 6.06 17.74 -3.12
C VAL A 103 5.04 17.00 -2.24
N PRO A 104 5.11 17.10 -0.90
CA PRO A 104 4.18 16.43 -0.01
C PRO A 104 2.85 17.18 -0.04
N THR A 105 1.95 16.79 -0.93
CA THR A 105 0.56 17.25 -0.90
C THR A 105 -0.24 16.43 0.11
N MET A 106 -1.38 16.98 0.54
CA MET A 106 -2.31 16.28 1.43
C MET A 106 -2.77 14.94 0.86
N GLU A 107 -3.08 14.91 -0.43
CA GLU A 107 -3.51 13.70 -1.11
C GLU A 107 -2.42 12.62 -1.11
N PHE A 108 -1.17 13.01 -1.42
CA PHE A 108 -0.05 12.08 -1.40
C PHE A 108 0.23 11.55 0.00
N LEU A 109 0.23 12.41 1.00
CA LEU A 109 0.51 12.05 2.38
C LEU A 109 -0.47 10.98 2.90
N ARG A 110 -1.77 11.17 2.67
CA ARG A 110 -2.84 10.27 3.12
C ARG A 110 -2.66 8.87 2.54
N VAL A 111 -2.52 8.79 1.22
CA VAL A 111 -2.36 7.52 0.52
C VAL A 111 -1.02 6.86 0.87
N GLN A 112 0.06 7.64 0.96
CA GLN A 112 1.39 7.15 1.32
C GLN A 112 1.42 6.51 2.71
N ILE A 113 0.83 7.14 3.72
CA ILE A 113 0.83 6.61 5.10
C ILE A 113 0.07 5.27 5.14
N ILE A 114 -1.12 5.21 4.56
CA ILE A 114 -1.93 3.98 4.54
C ILE A 114 -1.22 2.88 3.76
N ALA A 115 -0.63 3.21 2.59
CA ALA A 115 0.13 2.27 1.80
C ALA A 115 1.35 1.74 2.57
N LEU A 116 2.06 2.61 3.28
CA LEU A 116 3.23 2.24 4.09
C LEU A 116 2.86 1.26 5.21
N ASP A 117 1.76 1.52 5.92
CA ASP A 117 1.29 0.65 7.01
C ASP A 117 0.84 -0.71 6.48
N MET A 118 0.13 -0.75 5.35
CA MET A 118 -0.25 -1.98 4.67
C MET A 118 0.97 -2.78 4.19
N LEU A 119 2.00 -2.12 3.64
CA LEU A 119 3.23 -2.78 3.21
C LEU A 119 4.02 -3.36 4.39
N LYS A 120 4.15 -2.60 5.49
CA LYS A 120 4.81 -3.06 6.73
C LYS A 120 4.12 -4.28 7.33
N ALA A 121 2.80 -4.33 7.21
CA ALA A 121 1.98 -5.46 7.61
C ALA A 121 2.15 -6.72 6.75
N GLY A 122 2.78 -6.60 5.57
CA GLY A 122 2.89 -7.70 4.62
C GLY A 122 1.73 -7.79 3.63
N TYR A 123 0.89 -6.76 3.53
CA TYR A 123 -0.23 -6.73 2.58
C TYR A 123 0.12 -5.93 1.33
N GLY A 124 -0.23 -6.50 0.17
CA GLY A 124 -0.06 -5.82 -1.11
C GLY A 124 -0.98 -4.60 -1.23
N VAL A 125 -0.51 -3.59 -1.97
CA VAL A 125 -1.24 -2.34 -2.21
C VAL A 125 -1.38 -2.09 -3.70
N LEU A 126 -2.54 -1.62 -4.12
CA LEU A 126 -2.83 -1.18 -5.49
C LEU A 126 -3.25 0.28 -5.44
N ILE A 127 -2.56 1.13 -6.19
CA ILE A 127 -2.89 2.55 -6.32
C ILE A 127 -3.31 2.79 -7.76
N GLY A 128 -4.60 3.05 -7.95
CA GLY A 128 -5.19 3.36 -9.25
C GLY A 128 -5.50 4.83 -9.39
N GLY A 129 -5.39 5.35 -10.61
CA GLY A 129 -5.85 6.69 -10.96
C GLY A 129 -5.54 7.01 -12.43
N PRO A 130 -5.89 8.22 -12.90
CA PRO A 130 -5.56 8.65 -14.26
C PRO A 130 -4.04 8.64 -14.53
N THR A 131 -3.64 8.64 -15.81
CA THR A 131 -2.22 8.80 -16.18
C THR A 131 -1.74 10.20 -15.83
N GLY A 132 -0.50 10.31 -15.35
CA GLY A 132 0.11 11.62 -15.03
C GLY A 132 -0.20 12.17 -13.64
N THR A 133 -0.86 11.42 -12.75
CA THR A 133 -1.20 11.85 -11.38
C THR A 133 -0.13 11.53 -10.33
N GLY A 134 1.08 11.12 -10.76
CA GLY A 134 2.20 10.87 -9.83
C GLY A 134 2.13 9.57 -9.03
N LYS A 135 1.33 8.59 -9.43
CA LYS A 135 1.20 7.28 -8.74
C LYS A 135 2.54 6.56 -8.56
N THR A 136 3.33 6.49 -9.63
CA THR A 136 4.68 5.90 -9.62
C THR A 136 5.57 6.60 -8.60
N PHE A 137 5.55 7.94 -8.59
CA PHE A 137 6.30 8.76 -7.64
C PHE A 137 5.85 8.53 -6.20
N LEU A 138 4.55 8.43 -5.96
CA LEU A 138 3.98 8.16 -4.64
C LEU A 138 4.44 6.80 -4.11
N ILE A 139 4.35 5.73 -4.91
CA ILE A 139 4.82 4.41 -4.49
C ILE A 139 6.32 4.43 -4.25
N GLN A 140 7.12 5.00 -5.17
CA GLN A 140 8.57 5.11 -4.98
C GLN A 140 8.93 5.86 -3.68
N GLY A 141 8.28 6.99 -3.40
CA GLY A 141 8.46 7.72 -2.13
C GLY A 141 8.05 6.90 -0.91
N THR A 142 6.97 6.11 -1.01
CA THR A 142 6.55 5.17 0.03
C THR A 142 7.61 4.10 0.29
N LEU A 143 8.19 3.54 -0.78
CA LEU A 143 9.21 2.51 -0.70
C LEU A 143 10.52 3.01 -0.09
N VAL A 144 10.90 4.27 -0.38
CA VAL A 144 12.07 4.92 0.24
C VAL A 144 11.89 5.10 1.75
N SER A 145 10.65 5.18 2.24
CA SER A 145 10.33 5.32 3.66
C SER A 145 10.42 4.01 4.44
N LEU A 146 10.70 2.88 3.77
CA LEU A 146 10.88 1.59 4.42
C LEU A 146 12.31 1.41 4.94
N ASP A 147 12.42 0.73 6.08
CA ASP A 147 13.69 0.38 6.70
C ASP A 147 14.51 -0.54 5.77
N SER A 148 15.57 0.00 5.17
CA SER A 148 16.42 -0.69 4.21
C SER A 148 17.18 -1.88 4.83
N SER A 149 17.26 -1.99 6.16
CA SER A 149 17.81 -3.16 6.84
C SER A 149 16.84 -4.35 6.83
N LYS A 150 15.52 -4.07 6.82
CA LYS A 150 14.44 -5.07 6.87
C LYS A 150 13.83 -5.36 5.52
N TYR A 151 13.79 -4.37 4.63
CA TYR A 151 13.12 -4.44 3.35
C TYR A 151 14.09 -4.27 2.18
N SER A 152 13.85 -5.02 1.11
CA SER A 152 14.43 -4.78 -0.20
C SER A 152 13.31 -4.46 -1.19
N THR A 153 13.60 -3.63 -2.18
CA THR A 153 12.61 -3.19 -3.17
C THR A 153 13.07 -3.63 -4.56
N GLN A 154 12.15 -4.16 -5.35
CA GLN A 154 12.39 -4.53 -6.74
C GLN A 154 11.33 -3.89 -7.61
N VAL A 155 11.76 -3.00 -8.51
CA VAL A 155 10.87 -2.35 -9.48
C VAL A 155 10.77 -3.20 -10.74
N ILE A 156 9.56 -3.39 -11.24
CA ILE A 156 9.22 -4.09 -12.47
C ILE A 156 8.35 -3.14 -13.28
N ASN A 157 8.93 -2.55 -14.32
CA ASN A 157 8.18 -1.71 -15.24
C ASN A 157 7.49 -2.62 -16.26
N MET A 158 6.16 -2.68 -16.23
CA MET A 158 5.40 -3.50 -17.15
C MET A 158 5.22 -2.75 -18.47
N SER A 159 5.21 -3.50 -19.57
CA SER A 159 5.08 -2.98 -20.93
C SER A 159 4.29 -3.95 -21.78
N ALA A 160 3.92 -3.54 -22.99
CA ALA A 160 3.25 -4.39 -23.97
C ALA A 160 4.02 -5.69 -24.29
N GLN A 161 5.35 -5.67 -24.16
CA GLN A 161 6.23 -6.81 -24.48
C GLN A 161 6.61 -7.63 -23.24
N THR A 162 6.20 -7.21 -22.04
CA THR A 162 6.54 -7.93 -20.81
C THR A 162 5.87 -9.29 -20.81
N THR A 163 6.67 -10.35 -20.69
CA THR A 163 6.18 -11.74 -20.61
C THR A 163 6.20 -12.26 -19.17
N ALA A 164 5.46 -13.34 -18.91
CA ALA A 164 5.51 -14.04 -17.61
C ALA A 164 6.94 -14.49 -17.26
N ALA A 165 7.72 -14.92 -18.27
CA ALA A 165 9.11 -15.30 -18.08
C ALA A 165 9.96 -14.10 -17.62
N ASN A 166 9.75 -12.91 -18.20
CA ASN A 166 10.47 -11.70 -17.77
C ASN A 166 10.18 -11.35 -16.31
N VAL A 167 8.91 -11.37 -15.89
CA VAL A 167 8.52 -11.09 -14.50
C VAL A 167 9.17 -12.09 -13.54
N GLN A 168 9.08 -13.39 -13.87
CA GLN A 168 9.70 -14.44 -13.07
C GLN A 168 11.21 -14.25 -12.96
N ASP A 169 11.91 -13.94 -14.06
CA ASP A 169 13.37 -13.79 -14.08
C ASP A 169 13.83 -12.57 -13.28
N ILE A 170 13.11 -11.44 -13.39
CA ILE A 170 13.40 -10.24 -12.60
C ILE A 170 13.26 -10.53 -11.11
N ILE A 171 12.19 -11.21 -10.70
CA ILE A 171 12.02 -11.56 -9.29
C ILE A 171 13.07 -12.59 -8.84
N GLU A 172 13.27 -13.68 -9.59
CA GLU A 172 14.23 -14.72 -9.25
C GLU A 172 15.67 -14.18 -9.15
N SER A 173 16.02 -13.13 -9.90
CA SER A 173 17.33 -12.46 -9.80
C SER A 173 17.64 -11.85 -8.42
N ARG A 174 16.60 -11.62 -7.60
CA ARG A 174 16.73 -11.07 -6.23
C ARG A 174 16.57 -12.14 -5.15
N LEU A 175 16.36 -13.40 -5.53
CA LEU A 175 16.13 -14.50 -4.62
C LEU A 175 17.36 -15.39 -4.49
N GLU A 176 17.56 -15.90 -3.29
CA GLU A 176 18.54 -16.93 -2.98
C GLU A 176 17.81 -18.22 -2.57
N LYS A 177 18.36 -19.35 -2.99
CA LYS A 177 17.86 -20.65 -2.56
C LYS A 177 18.27 -20.90 -1.11
N ARG A 178 17.29 -21.03 -0.21
CA ARG A 178 17.51 -21.31 1.22
C ARG A 178 17.52 -22.80 1.51
N THR A 179 16.53 -23.52 0.99
CA THR A 179 16.43 -24.98 1.09
C THR A 179 15.87 -25.56 -0.21
N LYS A 180 15.73 -26.89 -0.31
CA LYS A 180 15.11 -27.53 -1.49
C LYS A 180 13.71 -26.93 -1.72
N GLY A 181 13.51 -26.32 -2.89
CA GLY A 181 12.24 -25.70 -3.29
C GLY A 181 11.89 -24.37 -2.62
N ASN A 182 12.67 -23.86 -1.66
CA ASN A 182 12.38 -22.59 -0.97
C ASN A 182 13.39 -21.50 -1.34
N TYR A 183 12.86 -20.40 -1.84
CA TYR A 183 13.58 -19.21 -2.28
C TYR A 183 13.12 -18.02 -1.43
N ALA A 184 14.07 -17.20 -1.02
CA ALA A 184 13.80 -16.00 -0.23
C ALA A 184 14.72 -14.86 -0.69
N PRO A 185 14.35 -13.60 -0.44
CA PRO A 185 15.20 -12.48 -0.79
C PRO A 185 16.60 -12.59 -0.17
N ALA A 186 17.59 -12.09 -0.92
CA ALA A 186 18.97 -12.02 -0.46
C ALA A 186 19.09 -11.26 0.87
N GLY A 187 20.02 -11.69 1.72
CA GLY A 187 20.28 -11.03 3.01
C GLY A 187 19.16 -11.13 4.06
N GLY A 188 18.16 -12.00 3.87
CA GLY A 188 17.11 -12.26 4.87
C GLY A 188 16.06 -11.14 5.00
N LYS A 189 16.06 -10.19 4.07
CA LYS A 189 15.10 -9.08 4.02
C LYS A 189 13.73 -9.55 3.49
N LYS A 190 12.69 -8.76 3.74
CA LYS A 190 11.39 -8.87 3.06
C LYS A 190 11.45 -8.09 1.75
N MET A 191 11.13 -8.73 0.62
CA MET A 191 11.11 -8.03 -0.65
C MET A 191 9.74 -7.38 -0.88
N ILE A 192 9.72 -6.18 -1.45
CA ILE A 192 8.53 -5.56 -2.02
C ILE A 192 8.74 -5.44 -3.51
N ALA A 193 7.90 -6.12 -4.28
CA ALA A 193 7.92 -6.05 -5.73
C ALA A 193 6.96 -4.94 -6.17
N PHE A 194 7.52 -3.84 -6.65
CA PHE A 194 6.74 -2.76 -7.24
C PHE A 194 6.54 -3.02 -8.72
N MET A 195 5.28 -3.22 -9.14
CA MET A 195 4.88 -3.39 -10.53
C MET A 195 4.27 -2.09 -11.02
N ASP A 196 5.00 -1.38 -11.88
CA ASP A 196 4.53 -0.15 -12.50
C ASP A 196 3.74 -0.48 -13.78
N ASP A 197 2.61 0.19 -13.98
CA ASP A 197 1.74 0.05 -15.15
C ASP A 197 1.22 -1.38 -15.41
N ILE A 198 0.61 -2.00 -14.39
CA ILE A 198 0.17 -3.42 -14.45
C ILE A 198 -0.78 -3.76 -15.61
N ASN A 199 -1.49 -2.77 -16.17
CA ASN A 199 -2.41 -3.00 -17.29
C ASN A 199 -1.75 -3.05 -18.68
N MET A 200 -0.47 -2.68 -18.79
CA MET A 200 0.20 -2.58 -20.09
C MET A 200 0.45 -3.89 -20.86
N PRO A 201 0.64 -5.06 -20.22
CA PRO A 201 0.90 -6.30 -20.96
C PRO A 201 -0.18 -6.63 -21.99
N VAL A 202 0.23 -7.07 -23.18
CA VAL A 202 -0.72 -7.42 -24.25
C VAL A 202 -1.45 -8.72 -23.91
N ARG A 203 -2.73 -8.78 -24.29
CA ARG A 203 -3.53 -10.00 -24.20
C ARG A 203 -3.09 -11.00 -25.26
N ASP A 204 -3.01 -12.28 -24.89
CA ASP A 204 -2.83 -13.34 -25.86
C ASP A 204 -4.09 -13.58 -26.70
N TYR A 205 -4.02 -14.53 -27.63
CA TYR A 205 -5.13 -14.90 -28.50
C TYR A 205 -6.41 -15.28 -27.73
N TYR A 206 -6.28 -15.79 -26.50
CA TYR A 206 -7.38 -16.20 -25.65
C TYR A 206 -7.84 -15.11 -24.68
N GLY A 207 -7.30 -13.89 -24.80
CA GLY A 207 -7.65 -12.75 -23.95
C GLY A 207 -6.94 -12.74 -22.60
N SER A 208 -6.07 -13.69 -22.31
CA SER A 208 -5.33 -13.78 -21.05
C SER A 208 -4.13 -12.83 -21.07
N GLN A 209 -3.70 -12.36 -19.90
CA GLN A 209 -2.44 -11.62 -19.75
C GLN A 209 -1.48 -12.47 -18.92
N PRO A 210 -0.65 -13.35 -19.54
CA PRO A 210 0.20 -14.29 -18.83
C PRO A 210 1.06 -13.69 -17.70
N PRO A 211 1.64 -12.47 -17.83
CA PRO A 211 2.36 -11.84 -16.72
C PRO A 211 1.48 -11.62 -15.49
N LEU A 212 0.21 -11.24 -15.68
CA LEU A 212 -0.72 -10.97 -14.58
C LEU A 212 -1.23 -12.26 -13.94
N GLU A 213 -1.44 -13.31 -14.73
CA GLU A 213 -1.78 -14.63 -14.20
C GLU A 213 -0.65 -15.21 -13.35
N LEU A 214 0.62 -14.99 -13.75
CA LEU A 214 1.75 -15.36 -12.92
C LEU A 214 1.79 -14.58 -11.60
N VAL A 215 1.56 -13.26 -11.64
CA VAL A 215 1.51 -12.41 -10.44
C VAL A 215 0.39 -12.86 -9.51
N ARG A 216 -0.77 -13.20 -10.06
CA ARG A 216 -1.91 -13.74 -9.30
C ARG A 216 -1.58 -15.09 -8.66
N LEU A 217 -1.04 -16.04 -9.43
CA LEU A 217 -0.57 -17.33 -8.91
C LEU A 217 0.41 -17.13 -7.74
N TRP A 218 1.35 -16.22 -7.91
CA TRP A 218 2.34 -15.93 -6.89
C TRP A 218 1.73 -15.31 -5.64
N HIS A 219 0.87 -14.30 -5.79
CA HIS A 219 0.21 -13.61 -4.68
C HIS A 219 -0.67 -14.56 -3.87
N ASP A 220 -1.44 -15.42 -4.54
CA ASP A 220 -2.43 -16.28 -3.89
C ASP A 220 -1.78 -17.52 -3.23
N TYR A 221 -0.74 -18.08 -3.86
CA TYR A 221 -0.16 -19.35 -3.44
C TYR A 221 1.26 -19.27 -2.86
N GLY A 222 1.98 -18.15 -3.06
CA GLY A 222 3.36 -17.98 -2.61
C GLY A 222 4.38 -18.85 -3.34
N TYR A 223 4.02 -19.39 -4.50
CA TYR A 223 4.91 -20.20 -5.34
C TYR A 223 4.61 -20.05 -6.83
N TRP A 224 5.55 -20.47 -7.66
CA TRP A 224 5.35 -20.77 -9.09
C TRP A 224 6.18 -22.00 -9.49
N PHE A 225 6.08 -22.41 -10.75
CA PHE A 225 6.83 -23.56 -11.26
C PHE A 225 8.11 -23.13 -11.95
N ASP A 226 9.17 -23.93 -11.77
CA ASP A 226 10.37 -23.80 -12.60
C ASP A 226 10.04 -24.18 -14.04
N ARG A 227 10.40 -23.31 -14.99
CA ARG A 227 10.04 -23.51 -16.40
C ARG A 227 10.79 -24.68 -17.05
N ALA A 228 11.94 -25.10 -16.54
CA ALA A 228 12.70 -26.23 -17.08
C ALA A 228 12.35 -27.54 -16.35
N LYS A 229 12.39 -27.53 -15.02
CA LYS A 229 12.24 -28.74 -14.18
C LYS A 229 10.79 -29.04 -13.79
N GLN A 230 9.88 -28.08 -13.97
CA GLN A 230 8.45 -28.22 -13.65
C GLN A 230 8.13 -28.55 -12.17
N TRP A 231 9.11 -28.41 -11.28
CA TRP A 231 8.92 -28.49 -9.83
C TRP A 231 8.50 -27.13 -9.23
N ARG A 232 7.87 -27.17 -8.05
CA ARG A 232 7.43 -25.99 -7.31
C ARG A 232 8.62 -25.21 -6.72
N LYS A 233 8.64 -23.90 -6.95
CA LYS A 233 9.50 -22.93 -6.27
C LYS A 233 8.65 -22.07 -5.34
N ASN A 234 8.77 -22.31 -4.04
CA ASN A 234 8.17 -21.45 -3.03
C ASN A 234 8.98 -20.16 -2.95
N VAL A 235 8.34 -19.04 -3.21
CA VAL A 235 8.94 -17.70 -3.20
C VAL A 235 8.41 -16.98 -1.97
N LYS A 236 9.15 -17.11 -0.86
CA LYS A 236 8.71 -16.60 0.44
C LYS A 236 8.76 -15.08 0.49
N VAL A 237 7.61 -14.51 0.90
CA VAL A 237 7.43 -13.13 1.37
C VAL A 237 7.93 -12.09 0.38
N THR A 238 7.13 -11.91 -0.68
CA THR A 238 7.16 -10.70 -1.46
C THR A 238 5.79 -10.05 -1.45
N VAL A 239 5.77 -8.77 -1.08
CA VAL A 239 4.54 -7.99 -1.04
C VAL A 239 4.45 -7.20 -2.34
N PRO A 240 3.41 -7.35 -3.17
CA PRO A 240 3.27 -6.56 -4.38
C PRO A 240 2.79 -5.14 -4.03
N ALA A 241 3.53 -4.13 -4.49
CA ALA A 241 3.01 -2.78 -4.66
C ALA A 241 2.69 -2.59 -6.13
N VAL A 242 1.54 -2.03 -6.47
CA VAL A 242 1.08 -1.97 -7.86
C VAL A 242 0.55 -0.59 -8.17
N SER A 243 0.93 -0.03 -9.31
CA SER A 243 0.29 1.15 -9.90
C SER A 243 -0.57 0.75 -11.11
N ARG A 244 -1.67 1.48 -11.30
CA ARG A 244 -2.54 1.42 -12.47
C ARG A 244 -2.83 2.82 -12.98
#